data_AF-A0AAW2U7Q8-F1
#
_entry.id   AF-A0AAW2U7Q8-F1
#
_cell.length_a   1.000
_cell.length_b   1.000
_cell.length_c   1.000
_cell.angle_alpha   90.00
_cell.angle_beta   90.00
_cell.angle_gamma   90.00
#
_symmetry.space_group_name_H-M   'P 1'
#
loop_
_entity.id
_entity.type
_entity.pdbx_description
1 polymer ?
#
loop_
_entity_poly.entity_id
_entity_poly.type
_entity_poly.pdbx_seq_one_letter_code
_entity_poly.pdbx_strand_id
1 'polypeptide(L)'
;MLLLILRFKYLFVIVQISGIGSVFMMPVIGNLSDVYGRKLLLTFPLTFSIFPLLILGLRRTTVFFYVYYVLKTLTGMVTEGGVMCLALSFLADNGEKRVSAFGLLAGVESAAALFGTLAARLLPTTQIFQVAAVASITALVYMRIFLEDTTRSTDALEQQPILNSTNEEGNKPLKTTDIANKIPSPKDIIRLLKSSTTASLASFVAFFINIAQAAVVDFLMYYLKARFHFQKDQFADITLIIYSGAVISNMLLDSIAWSSWVSCIISKQVGPNEQGIAQGCIMGISAFASAVSPVIYSPISGALEFLRSYIETVAD
;
A
#
# COMPACT_ATOMS: atom_id res chain seq x y z
N MET A 1 -25.35 12.66 14.71
CA MET A 1 -24.19 12.00 15.35
C MET A 1 -24.15 10.49 15.07
N LEU A 2 -25.20 9.73 15.43
CA LEU A 2 -25.26 8.26 15.25
C LEU A 2 -25.01 7.77 13.81
N LEU A 3 -25.57 8.45 12.81
CA LEU A 3 -25.44 8.10 11.38
C LEU A 3 -24.02 8.38 10.84
N LEU A 4 -23.31 9.33 11.43
CA LEU A 4 -21.90 9.64 11.14
C LEU A 4 -20.99 8.55 11.72
N ILE A 5 -21.27 8.13 12.96
CA ILE A 5 -20.58 7.03 13.66
C ILE A 5 -20.78 5.70 12.92
N LEU A 6 -22.00 5.42 12.44
CA LEU A 6 -22.30 4.24 11.63
C LEU A 6 -21.52 4.24 10.31
N ARG A 7 -21.55 5.33 9.54
CA ARG A 7 -20.80 5.43 8.27
C ARG A 7 -19.28 5.33 8.46
N PHE A 8 -18.76 5.82 9.58
CA PHE A 8 -17.35 5.71 9.93
C PHE A 8 -16.95 4.28 10.32
N LYS A 9 -17.79 3.57 11.11
CA LYS A 9 -17.60 2.14 11.40
C LYS A 9 -17.52 1.30 10.12
N TYR A 10 -18.36 1.57 9.11
CA TYR A 10 -18.29 0.84 7.83
C TYR A 10 -16.99 1.09 7.08
N LEU A 11 -16.51 2.33 7.01
CA LEU A 11 -15.24 2.64 6.35
C LEU A 11 -14.06 1.95 7.04
N PHE A 12 -14.08 1.93 8.36
CA PHE A 12 -13.06 1.28 9.18
C PHE A 12 -13.05 -0.24 9.01
N VAL A 13 -14.22 -0.88 9.02
CA VAL A 13 -14.34 -2.32 8.75
C VAL A 13 -13.84 -2.67 7.35
N ILE A 14 -14.10 -1.83 6.35
CA ILE A 14 -13.58 -2.03 4.98
C ILE A 14 -12.05 -1.97 4.95
N VAL A 15 -11.45 -0.98 5.61
CA VAL A 15 -9.98 -0.85 5.71
C VAL A 15 -9.37 -2.04 6.46
N GLN A 16 -10.03 -2.54 7.52
CA GLN A 16 -9.55 -3.72 8.24
C GLN A 16 -9.62 -5.00 7.40
N ILE A 17 -10.74 -5.25 6.69
CA ILE A 17 -10.89 -6.43 5.85
C ILE A 17 -9.89 -6.39 4.69
N SER A 18 -9.75 -5.22 4.05
CA SER A 18 -8.77 -4.97 3.01
C SER A 18 -7.34 -5.21 3.52
N GLY A 19 -6.99 -4.62 4.66
CA GLY A 19 -5.68 -4.76 5.30
C GLY A 19 -5.35 -6.21 5.67
N ILE A 20 -6.29 -6.95 6.28
CA ILE A 20 -6.12 -8.39 6.57
C ILE A 20 -5.90 -9.17 5.27
N GLY A 21 -6.66 -8.87 4.21
CA GLY A 21 -6.44 -9.47 2.90
C GLY A 21 -5.05 -9.19 2.34
N SER A 22 -4.59 -7.94 2.47
CA SER A 22 -3.26 -7.52 2.03
C SER A 22 -2.13 -8.24 2.77
N VAL A 23 -2.30 -8.64 4.03
CA VAL A 23 -1.28 -9.43 4.78
C VAL A 23 -0.85 -10.67 3.98
N PHE A 24 -1.81 -11.34 3.35
CA PHE A 24 -1.56 -12.55 2.57
C PHE A 24 -1.26 -12.26 1.09
N MET A 25 -1.95 -11.27 0.52
CA MET A 25 -1.78 -10.96 -0.90
C MET A 25 -0.43 -10.29 -1.19
N MET A 26 0.13 -9.48 -0.29
CA MET A 26 1.40 -8.78 -0.56
C MET A 26 2.59 -9.73 -0.78
N PRO A 27 2.85 -10.76 0.07
CA PRO A 27 3.88 -11.76 -0.21
C PRO A 27 3.64 -12.53 -1.51
N VAL A 28 2.39 -12.85 -1.82
CA VAL A 28 2.02 -13.56 -3.06
C VAL A 28 2.31 -12.69 -4.28
N ILE A 29 1.88 -11.44 -4.28
CA ILE A 29 2.17 -10.46 -5.33
C ILE A 29 3.70 -10.29 -5.47
N GLY A 30 4.41 -10.12 -4.36
CA GLY A 30 5.87 -10.07 -4.34
C GLY A 30 6.49 -11.27 -5.06
N ASN A 31 6.18 -12.49 -4.62
CA ASN A 31 6.74 -13.71 -5.19
C ASN A 31 6.36 -13.93 -6.66
N LEU A 32 5.12 -13.64 -7.04
CA LEU A 32 4.68 -13.72 -8.43
C LEU A 32 5.44 -12.73 -9.31
N SER A 33 5.82 -11.57 -8.79
CA SER A 33 6.57 -10.60 -9.58
C SER A 33 8.04 -10.98 -9.76
N ASP A 34 8.59 -11.81 -8.86
CA ASP A 34 9.91 -12.41 -9.04
C ASP A 34 9.91 -13.42 -10.20
N VAL A 35 8.77 -14.07 -10.47
CA VAL A 35 8.61 -15.11 -11.49
C VAL A 35 8.13 -14.57 -12.84
N TYR A 36 7.08 -13.74 -12.84
CA TYR A 36 6.39 -13.28 -14.05
C TYR A 36 6.84 -11.89 -14.52
N GLY A 37 7.74 -11.25 -13.78
CA GLY A 37 8.25 -9.92 -14.07
C GLY A 37 7.47 -8.80 -13.38
N ARG A 38 8.19 -7.71 -13.06
CA ARG A 38 7.70 -6.57 -12.27
C ARG A 38 6.66 -5.75 -13.02
N LYS A 39 6.92 -5.37 -14.26
CA LYS A 39 6.05 -4.51 -15.07
C LYS A 39 4.68 -5.16 -15.31
N LEU A 40 4.68 -6.44 -15.67
CA LEU A 40 3.44 -7.19 -15.84
C LEU A 40 2.65 -7.22 -14.54
N LEU A 41 3.30 -7.56 -13.42
CA LEU A 41 2.58 -7.65 -12.17
C LEU A 41 2.11 -6.30 -11.63
N LEU A 42 2.87 -5.22 -11.85
CA LEU A 42 2.53 -3.86 -11.44
C LEU A 42 1.24 -3.36 -12.10
N THR A 43 0.87 -3.93 -13.25
CA THR A 43 -0.37 -3.55 -13.93
C THR A 43 -1.62 -4.00 -13.19
N PHE A 44 -1.60 -5.15 -12.51
CA PHE A 44 -2.78 -5.65 -11.81
C PHE A 44 -3.28 -4.69 -10.72
N PRO A 45 -2.45 -4.24 -9.75
CA PRO A 45 -2.91 -3.30 -8.74
C PRO A 45 -3.26 -1.93 -9.34
N LEU A 46 -2.56 -1.46 -10.39
CA LEU A 46 -2.91 -0.20 -11.06
C LEU A 46 -4.25 -0.28 -11.81
N THR A 47 -4.60 -1.44 -12.37
CA THR A 47 -5.90 -1.64 -13.01
C THR A 47 -7.01 -1.74 -11.96
N PHE A 48 -6.76 -2.51 -10.89
CA PHE A 48 -7.73 -2.70 -9.83
C PHE A 48 -8.04 -1.42 -9.04
N SER A 49 -7.10 -0.49 -8.94
CA SER A 49 -7.31 0.80 -8.25
C SER A 49 -8.26 1.73 -9.01
N ILE A 50 -8.47 1.52 -10.32
CA ILE A 50 -9.35 2.35 -11.14
C ILE A 50 -10.83 2.06 -10.87
N PHE A 51 -11.20 0.79 -10.60
CA PHE A 51 -12.62 0.42 -10.47
C PHE A 51 -13.36 1.18 -9.36
N PRO A 52 -12.85 1.27 -8.10
CA PRO A 52 -13.53 2.04 -7.06
C PRO A 52 -13.68 3.53 -7.41
N LEU A 53 -12.68 4.12 -8.08
CA LEU A 53 -12.72 5.51 -8.51
C LEU A 53 -13.77 5.75 -9.60
N LEU A 54 -13.84 4.85 -10.59
CA LEU A 54 -14.80 4.94 -11.69
C LEU A 54 -16.24 4.86 -11.19
N ILE A 55 -16.55 3.93 -10.27
CA ILE A 55 -17.89 3.80 -9.69
C ILE A 55 -18.33 5.10 -9.00
N LEU A 56 -17.45 5.72 -8.21
CA LEU A 56 -17.75 7.00 -7.57
C LEU A 56 -17.81 8.18 -8.56
N GLY A 57 -17.09 8.10 -9.67
CA GLY A 57 -17.11 9.10 -10.75
C GLY A 57 -18.38 9.05 -11.61
N LEU A 58 -19.05 7.90 -11.72
CA LEU A 58 -20.26 7.71 -12.54
C LEU A 58 -21.52 8.23 -11.84
N ARG A 59 -21.84 7.69 -10.67
CA ARG A 59 -23.06 8.03 -9.90
C ARG A 59 -22.78 7.85 -8.41
N ARG A 60 -23.41 8.68 -7.58
CA ARG A 60 -23.29 8.64 -6.10
C ARG A 60 -24.64 8.38 -5.45
N THR A 61 -25.37 7.39 -5.95
CA THR A 61 -26.61 6.89 -5.36
C THR A 61 -26.32 5.76 -4.37
N THR A 62 -27.28 5.39 -3.53
CA THR A 62 -27.11 4.37 -2.49
C THR A 62 -26.58 3.03 -3.05
N VAL A 63 -27.10 2.57 -4.19
CA VAL A 63 -26.64 1.33 -4.84
C VAL A 63 -25.17 1.42 -5.26
N PHE A 64 -24.75 2.56 -5.83
CA PHE A 64 -23.36 2.78 -6.23
C PHE A 64 -22.41 2.82 -5.03
N PHE A 65 -22.85 3.32 -3.88
CA PHE A 65 -22.05 3.24 -2.64
C PHE A 65 -21.85 1.80 -2.17
N TYR A 66 -22.86 0.95 -2.23
CA TYR A 66 -22.69 -0.47 -1.88
C TYR A 66 -21.73 -1.18 -2.83
N VAL A 67 -21.87 -0.96 -4.14
CA VAL A 67 -20.95 -1.50 -5.16
C VAL A 67 -19.54 -0.98 -4.91
N TYR A 68 -19.38 0.31 -4.63
CA TYR A 68 -18.09 0.91 -4.27
C TYR A 68 -17.47 0.22 -3.05
N TYR A 69 -18.23 -0.01 -1.98
CA TYR A 69 -17.71 -0.66 -0.77
C TYR A 69 -17.25 -2.09 -1.03
N VAL A 70 -18.02 -2.88 -1.78
CA VAL A 70 -17.62 -4.24 -2.16
C VAL A 70 -16.35 -4.22 -3.00
N LEU A 71 -16.32 -3.40 -4.07
CA LEU A 71 -15.15 -3.31 -4.95
C LEU A 71 -13.93 -2.78 -4.19
N LYS A 72 -14.07 -1.70 -3.42
CA LYS A 72 -12.98 -1.11 -2.64
C LYS A 72 -12.39 -2.11 -1.65
N THR A 73 -13.23 -2.97 -1.05
CA THR A 73 -12.76 -4.04 -0.16
C THR A 73 -11.97 -5.09 -0.94
N LEU A 74 -12.53 -5.63 -2.03
CA LEU A 74 -11.91 -6.70 -2.82
C LEU A 74 -10.63 -6.23 -3.53
N THR A 75 -10.67 -5.09 -4.21
CA THR A 75 -9.51 -4.53 -4.87
C THR A 75 -8.50 -4.00 -3.85
N GLY A 76 -8.96 -3.57 -2.68
CA GLY A 76 -8.13 -3.10 -1.58
C GLY A 76 -7.06 -4.11 -1.18
N MET A 77 -7.43 -5.40 -1.08
CA MET A 77 -6.51 -6.51 -0.75
C MET A 77 -5.28 -6.61 -1.66
N VAL A 78 -5.38 -6.13 -2.90
CA VAL A 78 -4.30 -6.16 -3.90
C VAL A 78 -3.66 -4.79 -4.08
N THR A 79 -4.42 -3.72 -3.89
CA THR A 79 -4.01 -2.35 -4.22
C THR A 79 -3.38 -1.61 -3.05
N GLU A 80 -3.80 -1.92 -1.83
CA GLU A 80 -3.31 -1.31 -0.58
C GLU A 80 -1.92 -1.86 -0.26
N GLY A 81 -0.89 -1.15 -0.71
CA GLY A 81 0.51 -1.54 -0.59
C GLY A 81 1.08 -2.25 -1.82
N GLY A 82 0.24 -2.79 -2.71
CA GLY A 82 0.70 -3.59 -3.86
C GLY A 82 1.48 -2.78 -4.91
N VAL A 83 1.05 -1.55 -5.20
CA VAL A 83 1.79 -0.65 -6.11
C VAL A 83 3.16 -0.31 -5.53
N MET A 84 3.23 0.02 -4.24
CA MET A 84 4.48 0.36 -3.57
C MET A 84 5.41 -0.85 -3.42
N CYS A 85 4.87 -2.02 -3.07
CA CYS A 85 5.61 -3.28 -3.05
C CYS A 85 6.38 -3.49 -4.35
N LEU A 86 5.67 -3.41 -5.48
CA LEU A 86 6.24 -3.70 -6.80
C LEU A 86 7.17 -2.60 -7.30
N ALA A 87 6.86 -1.34 -7.00
CA ALA A 87 7.76 -0.22 -7.28
C ALA A 87 9.09 -0.37 -6.51
N LEU A 88 9.03 -0.68 -5.22
CA LEU A 88 10.23 -0.89 -4.38
C LEU A 88 11.04 -2.10 -4.86
N SER A 89 10.38 -3.19 -5.24
CA SER A 89 11.07 -4.36 -5.80
C SER A 89 11.74 -4.03 -7.14
N PHE A 90 11.09 -3.24 -8.01
CA PHE A 90 11.68 -2.78 -9.27
C PHE A 90 12.93 -1.92 -9.03
N LEU A 91 12.88 -1.01 -8.04
CA LEU A 91 14.04 -0.20 -7.68
C LEU A 91 15.15 -1.01 -7.02
N ALA A 92 14.80 -2.06 -6.29
CA ALA A 92 15.77 -2.95 -5.66
C ALA A 92 16.60 -3.75 -6.68
N ASP A 93 16.02 -4.02 -7.84
CA ASP A 93 16.69 -4.72 -8.94
C ASP A 93 17.87 -3.89 -9.53
N ASN A 94 17.87 -2.55 -9.38
CA ASN A 94 18.92 -1.64 -9.88
C ASN A 94 20.04 -1.37 -8.84
N GLY A 95 20.63 -2.43 -8.29
CA GLY A 95 21.38 -2.47 -7.02
C GLY A 95 22.43 -1.38 -6.72
N GLU A 96 23.01 -0.71 -7.72
CA GLU A 96 24.01 0.37 -7.55
C GLU A 96 23.40 1.68 -7.02
N LYS A 97 22.21 2.06 -7.49
CA LYS A 97 21.56 3.34 -7.14
C LYS A 97 20.35 3.16 -6.23
N ARG A 98 20.18 1.96 -5.63
CA ARG A 98 18.97 1.62 -4.86
C ARG A 98 18.68 2.61 -3.74
N VAL A 99 19.67 3.06 -2.97
CA VAL A 99 19.43 3.95 -1.81
C VAL A 99 18.83 5.28 -2.27
N SER A 100 19.46 5.90 -3.28
CA SER A 100 18.98 7.15 -3.88
C SER A 100 17.61 6.96 -4.56
N ALA A 101 17.41 5.84 -5.25
CA ALA A 101 16.14 5.55 -5.92
C ALA A 101 14.97 5.38 -4.94
N PHE A 102 15.19 4.68 -3.82
CA PHE A 102 14.19 4.54 -2.76
C PHE A 102 13.87 5.90 -2.11
N GLY A 103 14.90 6.73 -1.87
CA GLY A 103 14.71 8.10 -1.37
C GLY A 103 13.89 8.98 -2.34
N LEU A 104 14.19 8.90 -3.64
CA LEU A 104 13.43 9.62 -4.67
C LEU A 104 11.98 9.15 -4.73
N LEU A 105 11.73 7.84 -4.64
CA LEU A 105 10.37 7.29 -4.63
C LEU A 105 9.56 7.81 -3.44
N ALA A 106 10.16 7.89 -2.24
CA ALA A 106 9.53 8.49 -1.07
C ALA A 106 9.22 9.98 -1.24
N GLY A 107 10.13 10.73 -1.89
CA GLY A 107 9.89 12.12 -2.26
C GLY A 107 8.71 12.27 -3.21
N VAL A 108 8.62 11.41 -4.23
CA VAL A 108 7.50 11.35 -5.18
C VAL A 108 6.19 10.99 -4.47
N GLU A 109 6.20 10.02 -3.56
CA GLU A 109 5.03 9.66 -2.75
C GLU A 109 4.52 10.85 -1.92
N SER A 110 5.44 11.57 -1.28
CA SER A 110 5.11 12.74 -0.47
C SER A 110 4.54 13.89 -1.31
N ALA A 111 5.15 14.13 -2.49
CA ALA A 111 4.67 15.13 -3.43
C ALA A 111 3.29 14.75 -3.97
N ALA A 112 3.08 13.48 -4.32
CA ALA A 112 1.78 12.97 -4.76
C ALA A 112 0.69 13.14 -3.67
N ALA A 113 1.04 12.92 -2.40
CA ALA A 113 0.13 13.15 -1.28
C ALA A 113 -0.20 14.65 -1.10
N LEU A 114 0.79 15.53 -1.25
CA LEU A 114 0.62 16.98 -1.21
C LEU A 114 -0.32 17.46 -2.33
N PHE A 115 -0.02 17.10 -3.58
CA PHE A 115 -0.82 17.49 -4.74
C PHE A 115 -2.21 16.84 -4.74
N GLY A 116 -2.33 15.59 -4.26
CA GLY A 116 -3.61 14.93 -4.07
C GLY A 116 -4.49 15.67 -3.05
N THR A 117 -3.91 16.12 -1.95
CA THR A 117 -4.62 16.93 -0.94
C THR A 117 -5.00 18.30 -1.49
N LEU A 118 -4.10 18.93 -2.26
CA LEU A 118 -4.38 20.20 -2.93
C LEU A 118 -5.54 20.05 -3.93
N ALA A 119 -5.53 19.00 -4.75
CA ALA A 119 -6.62 18.69 -5.66
C ALA A 119 -7.92 18.44 -4.88
N ALA A 120 -7.88 17.72 -3.76
CA ALA A 120 -9.06 17.48 -2.92
C ALA A 120 -9.64 18.75 -2.32
N ARG A 121 -8.80 19.75 -2.03
CA ARG A 121 -9.21 21.08 -1.57
C ARG A 121 -9.83 21.91 -2.68
N LEU A 122 -9.17 21.99 -3.83
CA LEU A 122 -9.55 22.89 -4.91
C LEU A 122 -10.73 22.36 -5.72
N LEU A 123 -10.88 21.04 -5.83
CA LEU A 123 -11.93 20.43 -6.64
C LEU A 123 -13.24 20.24 -5.86
N PRO A 124 -14.39 20.49 -6.52
CA PRO A 124 -15.67 20.17 -5.94
C PRO A 124 -15.85 18.64 -5.82
N THR A 125 -16.60 18.22 -4.80
CA THR A 125 -16.87 16.80 -4.51
C THR A 125 -17.55 16.07 -5.68
N THR A 126 -18.15 16.81 -6.62
CA THR A 126 -18.78 16.28 -7.85
C THR A 126 -17.78 15.81 -8.90
N GLN A 127 -16.61 16.47 -9.01
CA GLN A 127 -15.64 16.22 -10.08
C GLN A 127 -14.39 15.48 -9.60
N ILE A 128 -14.10 15.52 -8.29
CA ILE A 128 -12.86 14.95 -7.73
C ILE A 128 -12.63 13.48 -8.12
N PHE A 129 -13.66 12.64 -8.11
CA PHE A 129 -13.53 11.22 -8.45
C PHE A 129 -13.35 10.99 -9.95
N GLN A 130 -13.91 11.84 -10.80
CA GLN A 130 -13.72 11.79 -12.26
C GLN A 130 -12.27 12.16 -12.61
N VAL A 131 -11.76 13.24 -12.00
CA VAL A 131 -10.36 13.67 -12.17
C VAL A 131 -9.41 12.59 -11.66
N ALA A 132 -9.68 12.00 -10.49
CA ALA A 132 -8.87 10.90 -9.95
C ALA A 132 -8.87 9.67 -10.88
N ALA A 133 -10.03 9.28 -11.42
CA ALA A 133 -10.12 8.15 -12.35
C ALA A 133 -9.33 8.41 -13.65
N VAL A 134 -9.45 9.60 -14.24
CA VAL A 134 -8.68 9.98 -15.45
C VAL A 134 -7.18 9.98 -15.16
N ALA A 135 -6.76 10.53 -14.02
CA ALA A 135 -5.38 10.53 -13.59
C ALA A 135 -4.85 9.09 -13.39
N SER A 136 -5.61 8.19 -12.77
CA SER A 136 -5.23 6.78 -12.59
C SER A 136 -5.16 6.01 -13.91
N ILE A 137 -6.09 6.23 -14.85
CA ILE A 137 -6.03 5.64 -16.20
C ILE A 137 -4.78 6.15 -16.93
N THR A 138 -4.50 7.45 -16.85
CA THR A 138 -3.33 8.06 -17.47
C THR A 138 -2.04 7.50 -16.88
N ALA A 139 -1.96 7.35 -15.56
CA ALA A 139 -0.81 6.73 -14.88
C ALA A 139 -0.61 5.26 -15.30
N LEU A 140 -1.69 4.49 -15.44
CA LEU A 140 -1.64 3.12 -15.92
C LEU A 140 -1.10 3.04 -17.37
N VAL A 141 -1.62 3.89 -18.26
CA VAL A 141 -1.18 3.96 -19.66
C VAL A 141 0.29 4.39 -19.74
N TYR A 142 0.67 5.41 -18.97
CA TYR A 142 2.04 5.90 -18.89
C TYR A 142 3.00 4.79 -18.44
N MET A 143 2.68 4.08 -17.35
CA MET A 143 3.48 2.96 -16.87
C MET A 143 3.61 1.87 -17.95
N ARG A 144 2.51 1.52 -18.63
CA ARG A 144 2.54 0.46 -19.67
C ARG A 144 3.43 0.81 -20.85
N ILE A 145 3.46 2.07 -21.27
CA ILE A 145 4.23 2.54 -22.43
C ILE A 145 5.70 2.75 -22.07
N PHE A 146 5.98 3.45 -20.97
CA PHE A 146 7.33 3.97 -20.67
C PHE A 146 8.13 3.14 -19.69
N LEU A 147 7.50 2.31 -18.85
CA LEU A 147 8.26 1.47 -17.93
C LEU A 147 8.90 0.34 -18.73
N GLU A 148 10.23 0.26 -18.70
CA GLU A 148 10.95 -0.86 -19.32
C GLU A 148 10.68 -2.15 -18.52
N ASP A 149 10.61 -3.27 -19.23
CA ASP A 149 10.60 -4.56 -18.56
C ASP A 149 11.95 -4.74 -17.86
N THR A 150 11.93 -5.12 -16.58
CA THR A 150 13.14 -5.52 -15.88
C THR A 150 13.64 -6.78 -16.59
N THR A 151 14.54 -6.60 -17.56
CA THR A 151 15.21 -7.69 -18.27
C THR A 151 16.10 -8.41 -17.27
N ARG A 152 15.52 -9.33 -16.50
CA ARG A 152 16.29 -10.48 -16.04
C ARG A 152 16.59 -11.24 -17.30
N SER A 153 17.85 -11.17 -17.70
CA SER A 153 18.40 -11.79 -18.89
C SER A 153 17.73 -13.12 -19.18
N THR A 154 17.40 -13.27 -20.45
CA THR A 154 17.19 -14.52 -21.18
C THR A 154 18.20 -15.63 -20.80
N ASP A 155 19.30 -15.30 -20.11
CA ASP A 155 20.31 -16.22 -19.58
C ASP A 155 19.83 -17.17 -18.47
N ALA A 156 18.77 -16.86 -17.70
CA ALA A 156 18.27 -17.78 -16.67
C ALA A 156 17.49 -18.98 -17.26
N LEU A 157 17.06 -18.87 -18.52
CA LEU A 157 16.48 -19.99 -19.28
C LEU A 157 17.53 -20.74 -20.11
N GLU A 158 18.75 -20.22 -20.26
CA GLU A 158 19.84 -20.86 -21.00
C GLU A 158 20.88 -21.57 -20.12
N GLN A 159 20.79 -21.47 -18.78
CA GLN A 159 21.72 -22.14 -17.85
C GLN A 159 21.14 -23.39 -17.14
N GLN A 160 20.14 -24.06 -17.73
CA GLN A 160 19.89 -25.45 -17.37
C GLN A 160 20.91 -26.34 -18.10
N PRO A 161 21.80 -27.07 -17.39
CA PRO A 161 22.72 -27.96 -18.05
C PRO A 161 21.93 -29.08 -18.72
N ILE A 162 22.10 -29.14 -20.03
CA ILE A 162 21.59 -30.17 -20.93
C ILE A 162 22.00 -31.55 -20.39
N LEU A 163 21.03 -32.36 -20.01
CA LEU A 163 21.16 -33.81 -20.07
C LEU A 163 20.03 -34.38 -20.94
N ASN A 164 20.47 -34.86 -22.10
CA ASN A 164 19.70 -35.43 -23.19
C ASN A 164 18.71 -36.52 -22.74
N SER A 165 17.47 -36.42 -23.22
CA SER A 165 16.86 -37.48 -24.05
C SER A 165 15.50 -37.03 -24.61
N THR A 166 15.49 -36.87 -25.94
CA THR A 166 14.42 -37.26 -26.88
C THR A 166 12.95 -37.12 -26.47
N ASN A 167 12.27 -36.17 -27.13
CA ASN A 167 11.12 -36.37 -28.02
C ASN A 167 10.03 -35.30 -27.86
N GLU A 168 9.52 -34.95 -29.04
CA GLU A 168 8.45 -34.02 -29.37
C GLU A 168 7.25 -34.10 -28.43
N GLU A 169 6.67 -32.93 -28.07
CA GLU A 169 5.22 -32.69 -28.12
C GLU A 169 4.85 -31.29 -27.59
N GLY A 170 4.34 -30.46 -28.51
CA GLY A 170 3.13 -29.64 -28.34
C GLY A 170 2.94 -28.81 -27.07
N ASN A 171 3.05 -27.49 -27.24
CA ASN A 171 2.18 -26.45 -26.66
C ASN A 171 1.28 -26.91 -25.48
N LYS A 172 1.83 -26.99 -24.26
CA LYS A 172 1.05 -27.31 -23.05
C LYS A 172 0.48 -26.03 -22.44
N PRO A 173 -0.84 -25.93 -22.20
CA PRO A 173 -1.40 -24.80 -21.47
C PRO A 173 -0.92 -24.87 -20.01
N LEU A 174 -0.52 -23.72 -19.48
CA LEU A 174 -0.06 -23.53 -18.11
C LEU A 174 -1.08 -24.11 -17.13
N LYS A 175 -0.73 -25.23 -16.45
CA LYS A 175 -1.65 -25.90 -15.51
C LYS A 175 -1.70 -25.12 -14.20
N THR A 176 -2.91 -24.96 -13.67
CA THR A 176 -3.23 -24.32 -12.36
C THR A 176 -2.41 -24.85 -11.18
N THR A 177 -1.86 -26.06 -11.30
CA THR A 177 -0.96 -26.69 -10.32
C THR A 177 0.39 -25.99 -10.16
N ASP A 178 0.93 -25.32 -11.19
CA ASP A 178 2.21 -24.61 -11.10
C ASP A 178 2.09 -23.26 -10.37
N ILE A 179 0.89 -22.67 -10.34
CA ILE A 179 0.62 -21.43 -9.60
C ILE A 179 0.51 -21.73 -8.10
N ALA A 180 -0.15 -22.83 -7.72
CA ALA A 180 -0.32 -23.23 -6.33
C ALA A 180 1.02 -23.58 -5.66
N ASN A 181 1.94 -24.23 -6.37
CA ASN A 181 3.28 -24.53 -5.87
C ASN A 181 4.20 -23.30 -5.75
N LYS A 182 3.83 -22.18 -6.40
CA LYS A 182 4.54 -20.89 -6.34
C LYS A 182 3.93 -19.91 -5.33
N ILE A 183 2.90 -20.29 -4.58
CA ILE A 183 2.41 -19.48 -3.47
C ILE A 183 3.34 -19.71 -2.28
N PRO A 184 4.00 -18.68 -1.75
CA PRO A 184 4.91 -18.85 -0.61
C PRO A 184 4.13 -19.35 0.62
N SER A 185 4.65 -20.37 1.28
CA SER A 185 4.07 -20.82 2.54
C SER A 185 4.27 -19.77 3.63
N PRO A 186 3.34 -19.58 4.58
CA PRO A 186 3.57 -18.74 5.75
C PRO A 186 4.86 -19.09 6.52
N LYS A 187 5.26 -20.37 6.50
CA LYS A 187 6.53 -20.82 7.09
C LYS A 187 7.74 -20.26 6.36
N ASP A 188 7.68 -20.19 5.03
CA ASP A 188 8.75 -19.66 4.19
C ASP A 188 8.90 -18.16 4.38
N ILE A 189 7.77 -17.44 4.52
CA ILE A 189 7.75 -16.01 4.86
C ILE A 189 8.42 -15.76 6.21
N ILE A 190 8.03 -16.49 7.25
CA ILE A 190 8.63 -16.36 8.58
C ILE A 190 10.12 -16.69 8.55
N ARG A 191 10.51 -17.71 7.79
CA ARG A 191 11.91 -18.11 7.61
C ARG A 191 12.71 -17.03 6.90
N LEU A 192 12.16 -16.40 5.86
CA LEU A 192 12.78 -15.30 5.13
C LEU A 192 12.98 -14.08 6.04
N LEU A 193 11.96 -13.68 6.79
CA LEU A 193 12.05 -12.54 7.70
C LEU A 193 13.03 -12.78 8.87
N LYS A 194 13.18 -14.04 9.31
CA LYS A 194 14.12 -14.45 10.36
C LYS A 194 15.50 -14.89 9.83
N SER A 195 15.73 -14.82 8.52
CA SER A 195 16.98 -15.27 7.91
C SER A 195 18.20 -14.47 8.35
N SER A 196 17.99 -13.20 8.70
CA SER A 196 19.02 -12.27 9.15
C SER A 196 18.52 -11.47 10.36
N THR A 197 19.40 -11.23 11.33
CA THR A 197 19.12 -10.37 12.49
C THR A 197 18.68 -8.97 12.06
N THR A 198 19.30 -8.44 11.00
CA THR A 198 18.96 -7.13 10.43
C THR A 198 17.57 -7.13 9.82
N ALA A 199 17.20 -8.20 9.10
CA ALA A 199 15.88 -8.33 8.49
C ALA A 199 14.79 -8.48 9.56
N SER A 200 15.04 -9.26 10.60
CA SER A 200 14.12 -9.42 11.73
C SER A 200 13.93 -8.12 12.50
N LEU A 201 15.00 -7.36 12.75
CA LEU A 201 14.94 -6.07 13.43
C LEU A 201 14.19 -5.04 12.58
N ALA A 202 14.50 -4.94 11.29
CA ALA A 202 13.81 -4.04 10.36
C ALA A 202 12.30 -4.36 10.29
N SER A 203 11.94 -5.64 10.28
CA SER A 203 10.55 -6.11 10.31
C SER A 203 9.82 -5.72 11.60
N PHE A 204 10.49 -5.86 12.74
CA PHE A 204 9.96 -5.44 14.04
C PHE A 204 9.74 -3.92 14.10
N VAL A 205 10.73 -3.14 13.65
CA VAL A 205 10.64 -1.68 13.56
C VAL A 205 9.50 -1.26 12.63
N ALA A 206 9.38 -1.90 11.46
CA ALA A 206 8.30 -1.63 10.51
C ALA A 206 6.92 -1.86 11.13
N PHE A 207 6.75 -2.95 11.88
CA PHE A 207 5.48 -3.26 12.54
C PHE A 207 5.05 -2.16 13.52
N PHE A 208 5.92 -1.75 14.45
CA PHE A 208 5.56 -0.75 15.45
C PHE A 208 5.36 0.65 14.86
N ILE A 209 6.20 1.05 13.88
CA ILE A 209 6.02 2.34 13.22
C ILE A 209 4.69 2.38 12.46
N ASN A 210 4.33 1.32 11.73
CA ASN A 210 3.05 1.27 11.04
C ASN A 210 1.85 1.31 11.99
N ILE A 211 1.93 0.63 13.14
CA ILE A 211 0.86 0.70 14.15
C ILE A 211 0.63 2.15 14.58
N ALA A 212 1.73 2.85 14.92
CA ALA A 212 1.67 4.24 15.34
C ALA A 212 1.13 5.14 14.24
N GLN A 213 1.65 5.00 13.01
CA GLN A 213 1.24 5.84 11.88
C GLN A 213 -0.22 5.65 11.47
N ALA A 214 -0.71 4.41 11.46
CA ALA A 214 -2.09 4.10 11.08
C ALA A 214 -3.12 4.78 12.02
N ALA A 215 -2.74 5.08 13.26
CA ALA A 215 -3.63 5.78 14.19
C ALA A 215 -3.47 7.30 14.13
N VAL A 216 -2.24 7.83 14.04
CA VAL A 216 -2.00 9.26 14.29
C VAL A 216 -2.87 10.18 13.42
N VAL A 217 -2.98 9.92 12.12
CA VAL A 217 -3.74 10.79 11.20
C VAL A 217 -5.24 10.69 11.44
N ASP A 218 -5.78 9.47 11.58
CA ASP A 218 -7.21 9.24 11.78
C ASP A 218 -7.68 9.80 13.14
N PHE A 219 -6.89 9.58 14.20
CA PHE A 219 -7.19 10.12 15.53
C PHE A 219 -7.12 11.64 15.56
N LEU A 220 -6.13 12.24 14.90
CA LEU A 220 -6.02 13.69 14.79
C LEU A 220 -7.25 14.27 14.08
N MET A 221 -7.65 13.70 12.94
CA MET A 221 -8.84 14.14 12.22
C MET A 221 -10.11 13.95 13.05
N TYR A 222 -10.23 12.85 13.78
CA TYR A 222 -11.35 12.59 14.68
C TYR A 222 -11.46 13.62 15.79
N TYR A 223 -10.35 13.84 16.51
CA TYR A 223 -10.27 14.77 17.61
C TYR A 223 -10.60 16.20 17.15
N LEU A 224 -10.04 16.63 16.02
CA LEU A 224 -10.31 17.93 15.43
C LEU A 224 -11.77 18.08 15.00
N LYS A 225 -12.39 17.01 14.48
CA LYS A 225 -13.82 17.01 14.17
C LYS A 225 -14.68 17.14 15.43
N ALA A 226 -14.39 16.34 16.45
CA ALA A 226 -15.20 16.24 17.65
C ALA A 226 -15.08 17.49 18.55
N ARG A 227 -13.86 18.05 18.66
CA ARG A 227 -13.59 19.18 19.56
C ARG A 227 -13.80 20.53 18.88
N PHE A 228 -13.30 20.68 17.64
CA PHE A 228 -13.24 21.96 16.94
C PHE A 228 -14.21 22.05 15.76
N HIS A 229 -15.02 21.02 15.50
CA HIS A 229 -16.02 20.99 14.43
C HIS A 229 -15.44 21.23 13.03
N PHE A 230 -14.19 20.81 12.82
CA PHE A 230 -13.46 21.03 11.57
C PHE A 230 -14.25 20.54 10.36
N GLN A 231 -14.27 21.34 9.28
CA GLN A 231 -14.87 20.98 8.00
C GLN A 231 -13.82 20.44 7.02
N LYS A 232 -14.27 19.92 5.87
CA LYS A 232 -13.42 19.35 4.82
C LYS A 232 -12.19 20.22 4.53
N ASP A 233 -12.40 21.52 4.35
CA ASP A 233 -11.35 22.44 3.91
C ASP A 233 -10.29 22.64 5.00
N GLN A 234 -10.69 22.68 6.27
CA GLN A 234 -9.78 22.80 7.41
C GLN A 234 -8.97 21.51 7.64
N PHE A 235 -9.55 20.34 7.33
CA PHE A 235 -8.75 19.10 7.29
C PHE A 235 -7.72 19.16 6.17
N ALA A 236 -8.12 19.63 4.98
CA ALA A 236 -7.20 19.78 3.87
C ALA A 236 -6.08 20.80 4.19
N ASP A 237 -6.38 21.90 4.89
CA ASP A 237 -5.37 22.85 5.40
C ASP A 237 -4.29 22.16 6.24
N ILE A 238 -4.68 21.41 7.26
CA ILE A 238 -3.75 20.71 8.15
C ILE A 238 -2.95 19.67 7.39
N THR A 239 -3.63 18.86 6.57
CA THR A 239 -2.98 17.82 5.78
C THR A 239 -1.99 18.41 4.77
N LEU A 240 -2.28 19.57 4.19
CA LEU A 240 -1.33 20.30 3.33
C LEU A 240 -0.08 20.74 4.10
N ILE A 241 -0.23 21.24 5.33
CA ILE A 241 0.93 21.62 6.17
C ILE A 241 1.79 20.38 6.45
N ILE A 242 1.16 19.27 6.84
CA ILE A 242 1.85 18.01 7.12
C ILE A 242 2.63 17.51 5.89
N TYR A 243 1.98 17.44 4.72
CA TYR A 243 2.66 16.96 3.51
C TYR A 243 3.67 17.96 2.94
N SER A 244 3.48 19.26 3.15
CA SER A 244 4.50 20.26 2.78
C SER A 244 5.77 20.06 3.60
N GLY A 245 5.62 19.84 4.91
CA GLY A 245 6.73 19.46 5.78
C GLY A 245 7.38 18.16 5.33
N ALA A 246 6.58 17.13 5.02
CA ALA A 246 7.09 15.83 4.55
C ALA A 246 7.88 15.93 3.24
N VAL A 247 7.41 16.71 2.25
CA VAL A 247 8.14 16.93 0.99
C VAL A 247 9.48 17.62 1.25
N ILE A 248 9.49 18.69 2.04
CA ILE A 248 10.72 19.42 2.40
C ILE A 248 11.69 18.49 3.13
N SER A 249 11.22 17.75 4.12
CA SER A 249 12.02 16.80 4.88
C SER A 249 12.56 15.67 4.03
N ASN A 250 11.76 15.09 3.12
CA ASN A 250 12.17 13.96 2.29
C ASN A 250 13.07 14.35 1.10
N MET A 251 13.10 15.63 0.72
CA MET A 251 14.01 16.15 -0.31
C MET A 251 15.31 16.72 0.25
N LEU A 252 15.32 17.25 1.49
CA LEU A 252 16.50 17.86 2.11
C LEU A 252 17.29 16.92 3.03
N LEU A 253 16.59 16.01 3.70
CA LEU A 253 17.20 14.94 4.49
C LEU A 253 16.98 13.67 3.68
N ASP A 254 18.00 12.81 3.56
CA ASP A 254 17.75 11.44 3.09
C ASP A 254 16.54 10.90 3.88
N SER A 255 15.55 10.41 3.13
CA SER A 255 14.13 10.36 3.48
C SER A 255 13.73 10.04 4.94
N ILE A 256 12.86 10.83 5.56
CA ILE A 256 12.16 10.45 6.81
C ILE A 256 11.08 9.37 6.54
N ALA A 257 10.82 9.01 5.28
CA ALA A 257 9.93 7.90 4.94
C ALA A 257 10.59 6.56 5.32
N TRP A 258 10.36 6.17 6.58
CA TRP A 258 10.79 4.90 7.16
C TRP A 258 10.38 3.70 6.28
N SER A 259 9.27 3.80 5.53
CA SER A 259 8.81 2.77 4.59
C SER A 259 9.89 2.46 3.56
N SER A 260 10.52 3.49 3.00
CA SER A 260 11.59 3.35 2.00
C SER A 260 12.92 2.92 2.63
N TRP A 261 13.22 3.34 3.86
CA TRP A 261 14.43 2.92 4.56
C TRP A 261 14.42 1.45 4.96
N VAL A 262 13.33 1.00 5.61
CA VAL A 262 13.14 -0.42 5.96
C VAL A 262 13.21 -1.28 4.70
N SER A 263 12.49 -0.87 3.65
CA SER A 263 12.45 -1.58 2.37
C SER A 263 13.84 -1.65 1.71
N CYS A 264 14.62 -0.57 1.78
CA CYS A 264 16.00 -0.53 1.28
C CYS A 264 16.93 -1.44 2.10
N ILE A 265 16.83 -1.44 3.43
CA ILE A 265 17.60 -2.33 4.31
C ILE A 265 17.29 -3.79 3.96
N ILE A 266 16.01 -4.14 3.85
CA ILE A 266 15.56 -5.49 3.51
C ILE A 266 16.04 -5.91 2.12
N SER A 267 16.03 -5.00 1.14
CA SER A 267 16.54 -5.29 -0.21
C SER A 267 18.03 -5.70 -0.21
N LYS A 268 18.80 -5.26 0.79
CA LYS A 268 20.23 -5.61 0.93
C LYS A 268 20.44 -6.97 1.59
N GLN A 269 19.42 -7.54 2.23
CA GLN A 269 19.52 -8.80 2.97
C GLN A 269 19.09 -10.02 2.14
N VAL A 270 18.55 -9.81 0.93
CA VAL A 270 17.99 -10.87 0.09
C VAL A 270 18.65 -10.92 -1.29
N GLY A 271 18.59 -12.07 -1.93
CA GLY A 271 19.12 -12.25 -3.28
C GLY A 271 18.33 -11.45 -4.33
N PRO A 272 18.89 -11.24 -5.54
CA PRO A 272 18.16 -10.59 -6.63
C PRO A 272 16.80 -11.26 -6.88
N ASN A 273 16.75 -12.59 -6.97
CA ASN A 273 15.52 -13.34 -7.27
C ASN A 273 14.46 -13.32 -6.16
N GLU A 274 14.74 -12.71 -5.01
CA GLU A 274 13.86 -12.68 -3.84
C GLU A 274 13.41 -11.26 -3.48
N GLN A 275 13.73 -10.25 -4.31
CA GLN A 275 13.38 -8.86 -4.03
C GLN A 275 11.86 -8.64 -3.97
N GLY A 276 11.07 -9.38 -4.77
CA GLY A 276 9.61 -9.29 -4.76
C GLY A 276 9.03 -9.79 -3.47
N ILE A 277 9.29 -11.06 -3.17
CA ILE A 277 8.81 -11.70 -1.96
C ILE A 277 9.26 -10.95 -0.70
N ALA A 278 10.48 -10.40 -0.67
CA ALA A 278 10.97 -9.63 0.48
C ALA A 278 10.18 -8.34 0.71
N GLN A 279 9.98 -7.52 -0.33
CA GLN A 279 9.16 -6.30 -0.22
C GLN A 279 7.70 -6.64 0.07
N GLY A 280 7.17 -7.71 -0.53
CA GLY A 280 5.84 -8.22 -0.28
C GLY A 280 5.63 -8.61 1.18
N CYS A 281 6.62 -9.25 1.81
CA CYS A 281 6.58 -9.57 3.24
C CYS A 281 6.54 -8.31 4.12
N ILE A 282 7.36 -7.30 3.83
CA ILE A 282 7.38 -6.04 4.61
C ILE A 282 6.08 -5.25 4.45
N MET A 283 5.52 -5.20 3.24
CA MET A 283 4.20 -4.60 3.00
C MET A 283 3.09 -5.40 3.68
N GLY A 284 3.20 -6.73 3.76
CA GLY A 284 2.29 -7.58 4.53
C GLY A 284 2.33 -7.30 6.03
N ILE A 285 3.52 -7.09 6.61
CA ILE A 285 3.67 -6.66 8.01
C ILE A 285 3.04 -5.30 8.24
N SER A 286 3.24 -4.37 7.30
CA SER A 286 2.67 -3.03 7.35
C SER A 286 1.14 -3.08 7.33
N ALA A 287 0.57 -3.88 6.43
CA ALA A 287 -0.88 -4.11 6.36
C ALA A 287 -1.44 -4.76 7.63
N PHE A 288 -0.71 -5.71 8.23
CA PHE A 288 -1.10 -6.33 9.50
C PHE A 288 -1.12 -5.29 10.64
N ALA A 289 -0.07 -4.48 10.74
CA ALA A 289 0.01 -3.38 11.69
C ALA A 289 -1.15 -2.39 11.54
N SER A 290 -1.46 -1.98 10.30
CA SER A 290 -2.60 -1.10 10.00
C SER A 290 -3.95 -1.73 10.33
N ALA A 291 -4.12 -3.04 10.17
CA ALA A 291 -5.36 -3.73 10.53
C ALA A 291 -5.58 -3.82 12.05
N VAL A 292 -4.50 -3.99 12.82
CA VAL A 292 -4.53 -4.12 14.29
C VAL A 292 -4.60 -2.76 15.00
N SER A 293 -4.00 -1.72 14.43
CA SER A 293 -3.95 -0.36 15.01
C SER A 293 -5.33 0.15 15.49
N PRO A 294 -6.37 0.22 14.64
CA PRO A 294 -7.78 0.22 15.02
C PRO A 294 -8.19 -0.34 16.39
N VAL A 295 -7.85 -1.60 16.65
CA VAL A 295 -8.26 -2.33 17.85
C VAL A 295 -7.51 -1.83 19.08
N ILE A 296 -6.24 -1.46 18.91
CA ILE A 296 -5.39 -0.90 19.96
C ILE A 296 -5.90 0.48 20.38
N TYR A 297 -6.25 1.32 19.41
CA TYR A 297 -6.57 2.72 19.69
C TYR A 297 -8.07 3.01 19.87
N SER A 298 -8.98 2.13 19.41
CA SER A 298 -10.43 2.32 19.60
C SER A 298 -10.84 2.49 21.08
N PRO A 299 -10.30 1.73 22.05
CA PRO A 299 -10.54 1.97 23.47
C PRO A 299 -10.08 3.36 23.93
N ILE A 300 -9.00 3.88 23.36
CA ILE A 300 -8.44 5.20 23.70
C ILE A 300 -9.36 6.32 23.23
N SER A 301 -9.94 6.21 22.02
CA SER A 301 -10.96 7.18 21.56
C SER A 301 -12.20 7.19 22.47
N GLY A 302 -12.69 6.01 22.87
CA GLY A 302 -13.86 5.91 23.76
C GLY A 302 -13.57 6.45 25.16
N ALA A 303 -12.37 6.20 25.69
CA ALA A 303 -11.93 6.78 26.96
C ALA A 303 -11.81 8.31 26.89
N LEU A 304 -11.36 8.87 25.76
CA LEU A 304 -11.27 10.32 25.56
C LEU A 304 -12.67 10.98 25.54
N GLU A 305 -13.65 10.34 24.91
CA GLU A 305 -15.03 10.81 24.90
C GLU A 305 -15.69 10.71 26.27
N PHE A 306 -15.40 9.65 27.02
CA PHE A 306 -15.87 9.49 28.39
C PHE A 306 -15.30 10.58 29.31
N LEU A 307 -13.98 10.84 29.23
CA LEU A 307 -13.32 11.93 29.97
C LEU A 307 -13.89 13.30 29.60
N ARG A 308 -14.18 13.53 28.32
CA ARG A 308 -14.83 14.75 27.86
C ARG A 308 -16.23 14.91 28.45
N SER A 309 -17.07 13.87 28.34
CA SER A 309 -18.42 13.89 28.90
C SER A 309 -18.39 14.16 30.39
N TYR A 310 -17.46 13.53 31.12
CA TYR A 310 -17.28 13.73 32.55
C TYR A 310 -16.90 15.18 32.89
N ILE A 311 -15.92 15.76 32.19
CA ILE A 311 -15.49 17.15 32.42
C ILE A 311 -16.62 18.14 32.10
N GLU A 312 -17.37 17.93 31.01
CA GLU A 312 -18.52 18.78 30.65
C GLU A 312 -19.63 18.70 31.70
N THR A 313 -19.93 17.51 32.26
CA THR A 313 -20.91 17.36 33.36
C THR A 313 -20.44 17.88 34.72
N VAL A 314 -19.14 18.04 34.96
CA VAL A 314 -18.59 18.55 36.22
C VAL A 314 -18.35 20.07 36.14
N ALA A 315 -18.34 20.64 34.94
CA ALA A 315 -18.17 22.07 34.70
C ALA A 315 -19.48 22.88 34.70
N ASP A 316 -20.64 22.21 34.64
CA ASP A 316 -21.98 22.77 34.88
C ASP A 316 -22.39 22.58 36.36
#